data_AF-A0A968WGX4-F1
#
_entry.id   AF-A0A968WGX4-F1
#
_cell.length_a   1.000
_cell.length_b   1.000
_cell.length_c   1.000
_cell.angle_alpha   90.00
_cell.angle_beta   90.00
_cell.angle_gamma   90.00
#
_symmetry.space_group_name_H-M   'P 1'
#
loop_
_entity.id
_entity.type
_entity.pdbx_description
1 polymer ?
#
loop_
_entity_poly.entity_id
_entity_poly.type
_entity_poly.pdbx_seq_one_letter_code
_entity_poly.pdbx_strand_id
1 'polypeptide(L)' 'MKKVLCLFFIFAIVLASCGPKPYYKTAKGKKKLKYYNSLQFGGKPVPPPKKN' A
#
# COMPACT_ATOMS: atom_id res chain seq x y z
N MET A 1 -32.97 20.77 12.11
CA MET A 1 -31.90 21.20 11.17
C MET A 1 -30.49 20.89 11.69
N LYS A 2 -30.07 21.36 12.88
CA LYS A 2 -28.71 21.10 13.43
C LYS A 2 -28.29 19.62 13.49
N LYS A 3 -29.22 18.72 13.85
CA LYS A 3 -28.96 17.26 13.93
C LYS A 3 -28.65 16.63 12.56
N VAL A 4 -29.33 17.09 11.51
CA VAL A 4 -29.13 16.60 10.12
C VAL A 4 -27.79 17.07 9.58
N LEU A 5 -27.42 18.32 9.86
CA LEU A 5 -26.11 18.88 9.50
C LEU A 5 -24.96 18.11 10.16
N CYS A 6 -25.14 17.76 11.44
CA CYS A 6 -24.15 17.00 12.20
C CYS A 6 -23.97 15.58 11.63
N LEU A 7 -25.05 14.92 11.27
CA LEU A 7 -25.03 13.62 10.57
C LEU A 7 -24.30 13.70 9.22
N PHE A 8 -24.53 14.75 8.45
CA PHE A 8 -23.82 14.97 7.18
C PHE A 8 -22.31 15.15 7.37
N PHE A 9 -21.91 15.89 8.40
CA PHE A 9 -20.49 16.08 8.72
C PHE A 9 -19.80 14.77 9.12
N ILE A 10 -20.45 13.95 9.95
CA ILE A 10 -19.92 12.64 10.35
C ILE A 10 -19.76 11.74 9.12
N PHE A 11 -20.77 11.72 8.24
CA PHE A 11 -20.73 10.91 7.03
C PHE A 11 -19.61 11.34 6.07
N ALA A 12 -19.40 12.65 5.91
CA ALA A 12 -18.32 13.19 5.10
C ALA A 12 -16.92 12.78 5.63
N ILE A 13 -16.72 12.80 6.95
CA ILE A 13 -15.45 12.39 7.57
C ILE A 13 -15.18 10.89 7.34
N VAL A 14 -16.20 10.04 7.49
CA VAL A 14 -16.05 8.60 7.27
C VAL A 14 -15.71 8.29 5.81
N LEU A 15 -16.37 8.97 4.86
CA LEU A 15 -16.08 8.79 3.43
C LEU A 15 -14.70 9.33 3.04
N ALA A 16 -14.24 10.43 3.64
CA ALA A 16 -12.92 10.99 3.42
C ALA A 16 -11.77 10.07 3.90
N SER A 17 -12.06 9.12 4.81
CA SER A 17 -11.07 8.15 5.30
C SER A 17 -10.73 7.04 4.29
N CYS A 18 -11.49 6.92 3.19
CA CYS A 18 -11.22 5.94 2.13
C CYS A 18 -10.08 6.42 1.20
N GLY A 19 -8.85 6.36 1.71
CA GLY A 19 -7.64 6.65 0.93
C GLY A 19 -7.17 5.49 0.02
N PRO A 20 -6.28 5.76 -0.93
CA PRO A 20 -5.69 4.73 -1.77
C PRO A 20 -4.97 3.67 -0.92
N LYS A 21 -5.09 2.39 -1.30
CA LYS A 21 -4.42 1.30 -0.58
C LYS A 21 -2.91 1.57 -0.53
N PRO A 22 -2.27 1.44 0.64
CA PRO A 22 -0.82 1.58 0.75
C PRO A 22 -0.10 0.71 -0.27
N TYR A 23 0.98 1.22 -0.87
CA TYR A 23 1.63 0.59 -2.01
C TYR A 23 2.02 -0.87 -1.75
N TYR A 24 2.54 -1.19 -0.56
CA TYR A 24 2.91 -2.56 -0.17
C TYR A 24 1.74 -3.56 -0.16
N LYS A 25 0.49 -3.09 -0.08
CA LYS A 25 -0.73 -3.92 -0.18
C LYS A 25 -1.17 -4.16 -1.63
N THR A 26 -0.68 -3.38 -2.59
CA THR A 26 -0.99 -3.55 -4.02
C THR A 26 -0.27 -4.77 -4.60
N ALA A 27 -0.79 -5.34 -5.70
CA ALA A 27 -0.14 -6.48 -6.36
C ALA A 27 1.31 -6.16 -6.81
N LYS A 28 1.53 -4.94 -7.33
CA LYS A 28 2.87 -4.47 -7.73
C LYS A 28 3.79 -4.32 -6.50
N GLY A 29 3.30 -3.70 -5.44
CA GLY A 29 4.08 -3.51 -4.22
C GLY A 29 4.42 -4.80 -3.51
N LYS A 30 3.52 -5.79 -3.47
CA LYS A 30 3.81 -7.13 -2.94
C LYS A 30 4.95 -7.83 -3.69
N LYS A 31 4.95 -7.78 -5.03
CA LYS A 31 6.05 -8.33 -5.85
C LYS A 31 7.38 -7.65 -5.53
N LYS A 32 7.37 -6.32 -5.43
CA LYS A 32 8.56 -5.51 -5.09
C LYS A 32 9.07 -5.85 -3.69
N LEU A 33 8.18 -5.91 -2.69
CA LEU A 33 8.51 -6.27 -1.31
C LEU A 33 9.14 -7.66 -1.24
N LYS A 34 8.58 -8.65 -1.94
CA LYS A 34 9.15 -10.01 -1.99
C LYS A 34 10.57 -10.02 -2.55
N TYR A 35 10.83 -9.27 -3.63
CA TYR A 35 12.16 -9.15 -4.23
C TYR A 35 13.19 -8.56 -3.26
N TYR A 36 12.87 -7.42 -2.62
CA TYR A 36 13.80 -6.82 -1.67
C TYR A 36 13.98 -7.66 -0.40
N ASN A 37 12.91 -8.27 0.11
CA ASN A 37 13.01 -9.20 1.24
C ASN A 37 13.92 -10.39 0.91
N SER A 38 13.87 -10.92 -0.32
CA SER A 38 14.81 -11.97 -0.73
C SER A 38 16.25 -11.48 -0.76
N LEU A 39 16.52 -10.23 -1.12
CA LEU A 39 17.88 -9.68 -1.08
C LEU A 39 18.39 -9.45 0.35
N GLN A 40 17.52 -8.93 1.22
CA GLN A 40 17.91 -8.43 2.55
C GLN A 40 18.01 -9.54 3.61
N PHE A 41 17.13 -10.54 3.56
CA PHE A 41 17.01 -11.56 4.61
C PHE A 41 17.53 -12.94 4.15
N GLY A 42 18.48 -12.96 3.21
CA GLY A 42 19.22 -14.18 2.84
C GLY A 42 18.52 -15.09 1.82
N GLY A 43 17.57 -14.57 1.05
CA GLY A 43 17.07 -15.28 -0.13
C GLY A 43 18.18 -15.43 -1.16
N LYS A 44 18.30 -16.66 -1.69
CA LYS A 44 19.24 -17.14 -2.72
C LYS A 44 20.04 -16.03 -3.46
N PRO A 45 21.38 -16.14 -3.56
CA PRO A 45 22.21 -15.13 -4.22
C PRO A 45 21.64 -14.79 -5.59
N VAL A 46 21.26 -13.54 -5.80
CA VAL A 46 20.79 -13.07 -7.10
C VAL A 46 22.01 -13.07 -8.02
N PRO A 47 22.01 -13.86 -9.12
CA PRO A 47 23.12 -13.84 -10.06
C PRO A 47 23.26 -12.43 -10.63
N PRO A 48 24.50 -11.94 -10.83
CA PRO A 48 24.72 -10.60 -11.36
C PRO A 48 24.02 -10.44 -12.71
N PRO A 49 23.55 -9.23 -13.04
CA PRO A 49 22.93 -8.98 -14.34
C PRO A 49 23.91 -9.37 -15.45
N LYS A 50 23.42 -10.11 -16.46
CA LYS A 50 24.21 -10.50 -17.63
C LYS A 50 24.74 -9.23 -18.30
N LYS A 51 26.06 -9.08 -18.29
CA LYS A 51 26.76 -8.05 -19.05
C LYS A 51 26.72 -8.48 -20.52
N ASN A 52 25.99 -7.75 -21.35
CA ASN A 52 26.08 -7.87 -22.80
C ASN A 52 27.42 -7.32 -23.28
#